data_AF-A0A843EJY0-F1
#
_entry.id   AF-A0A843EJY0-F1
#
_cell.length_a   1.000
_cell.length_b   1.000
_cell.length_c   1.000
_cell.angle_alpha   90.00
_cell.angle_beta   90.00
_cell.angle_gamma   90.00
#
_symmetry.space_group_name_H-M   'P 1'
#
loop_
_entity.id
_entity.type
_entity.pdbx_description
1 polymer ?
#
loop_
_entity_poly.entity_id
_entity_poly.type
_entity_poly.pdbx_seq_one_letter_code
_entity_poly.pdbx_strand_id
1 'polypeptide(L)'
;LVDAADNCYATQDAQAVELNAGGDPVGGLIKEMYGDNIMLCGDAASQVNPLTGGGITNGMLGGRFAGEVAVEALEAGDCSSNFLKKYEKLYLEEMGAEMQKYTKVTEYLWTLDDDDINKIAHKFKEMEFEKLTTTDIVKVVIKADPKSLLKLGRIFL
;
A
#
# COMPACT_ATOMS: atom_id res chain seq x y z
N LEU A 1 7.04 -11.52 -16.96
CA LEU A 1 5.95 -10.68 -17.54
C LEU A 1 5.79 -10.96 -19.02
N VAL A 2 6.83 -10.76 -19.85
CA VAL A 2 6.81 -11.13 -21.28
C VAL A 2 6.48 -12.62 -21.47
N ASP A 3 7.20 -13.51 -20.78
CA ASP A 3 6.91 -14.96 -20.81
C ASP A 3 5.47 -15.31 -20.41
N ALA A 4 4.86 -14.57 -19.49
CA ALA A 4 3.48 -14.84 -19.06
C ALA A 4 2.47 -14.40 -20.13
N ALA A 5 2.74 -13.30 -20.84
CA ALA A 5 1.93 -12.84 -21.96
C ALA A 5 2.07 -13.76 -23.18
N ASP A 6 3.28 -14.22 -23.48
CA ASP A 6 3.55 -15.12 -24.62
C ASP A 6 2.88 -16.49 -24.44
N ASN A 7 2.72 -16.95 -23.19
CA ASN A 7 2.14 -18.25 -22.87
C ASN A 7 0.65 -18.19 -22.46
N CYS A 8 0.02 -17.01 -22.45
CA CYS A 8 -1.38 -16.86 -22.10
C CYS A 8 -2.28 -17.02 -23.34
N TYR A 9 -3.24 -17.94 -23.28
CA TYR A 9 -4.16 -18.22 -24.39
C TYR A 9 -4.94 -16.98 -24.87
N ALA A 10 -5.19 -16.03 -23.96
CA ALA A 10 -5.94 -14.81 -24.25
C ALA A 10 -5.12 -13.75 -25.01
N THR A 11 -3.80 -13.90 -25.11
CA THR A 11 -2.88 -12.91 -25.70
C THR A 11 -2.02 -13.47 -26.83
N GLN A 12 -2.35 -14.64 -27.38
CA GLN A 12 -1.52 -15.35 -28.37
C GLN A 12 -1.24 -14.56 -29.66
N ASP A 13 -2.18 -13.71 -30.09
CA ASP A 13 -2.04 -12.85 -31.28
C ASP A 13 -1.81 -11.37 -30.92
N ALA A 14 -1.53 -11.07 -29.64
CA ALA A 14 -1.34 -9.70 -29.19
C ALA A 14 0.09 -9.22 -29.48
N GLN A 15 0.22 -7.92 -29.77
CA GLN A 15 1.52 -7.25 -29.92
C GLN A 15 1.72 -6.26 -28.78
N ALA A 16 2.85 -6.37 -28.06
CA ALA A 16 3.24 -5.37 -27.07
C ALA A 16 3.52 -4.02 -27.77
N VAL A 17 2.85 -2.97 -27.31
CA VAL A 17 3.00 -1.59 -27.83
C VAL A 17 3.97 -0.76 -27.00
N GLU A 18 4.13 -1.11 -25.72
CA GLU A 18 4.96 -0.38 -24.76
C GLU A 18 5.41 -1.33 -23.65
N LEU A 19 6.63 -1.13 -23.16
CA LEU A 19 7.17 -1.80 -21.99
C LEU A 19 7.73 -0.74 -21.04
N ASN A 20 7.05 -0.56 -19.91
CA ASN A 20 7.48 0.33 -18.84
C ASN A 20 7.92 -0.48 -17.62
N ALA A 21 8.99 -0.02 -16.97
CA ALA A 21 9.48 -0.58 -15.72
C ALA A 21 9.74 0.56 -14.73
N GLY A 22 9.29 0.35 -13.50
CA GLY A 22 9.43 1.29 -12.38
C GLY A 22 9.47 0.52 -11.07
N GLY A 23 9.89 1.19 -9.99
CA GLY A 23 9.91 0.61 -8.66
C GLY A 23 8.81 1.20 -7.80
N ASP A 24 8.09 0.34 -7.09
CA ASP A 24 7.07 0.75 -6.12
C ASP A 24 7.59 0.55 -4.68
N PRO A 25 7.61 1.59 -3.83
CA PRO A 25 8.04 1.47 -2.44
C PRO A 25 6.96 0.78 -1.58
N VAL A 26 6.87 -0.55 -1.68
CA VAL A 26 5.91 -1.40 -0.94
C VAL A 26 6.40 -1.82 0.45
N GLY A 27 7.47 -1.20 0.96
CA GLY A 27 8.04 -1.50 2.27
C GLY A 27 7.26 -0.94 3.47
N GLY A 28 6.15 -0.23 3.23
CA GLY A 28 5.44 0.55 4.24
C GLY A 28 5.97 1.98 4.36
N LEU A 29 5.37 2.77 5.26
CA LEU A 29 5.68 4.19 5.41
C LEU A 29 7.14 4.43 5.84
N ILE A 30 7.71 5.55 5.37
CA ILE A 30 8.99 6.03 5.90
C ILE A 30 8.85 6.46 7.36
N LYS A 31 9.99 6.56 8.06
CA LYS A 31 10.00 6.88 9.49
C LYS A 31 9.53 8.30 9.82
N GLU A 32 9.83 9.26 8.93
CA GLU A 32 9.52 10.67 9.12
C GLU A 32 9.22 11.30 7.76
N MET A 33 8.03 11.91 7.60
CA MET A 33 7.56 12.51 6.35
C MET A 33 7.81 14.02 6.24
N TYR A 34 8.57 14.60 7.16
CA TYR A 34 8.80 16.04 7.25
C TYR A 34 10.19 16.37 7.81
N GLY A 35 10.59 17.63 7.75
CA GLY A 35 11.81 18.19 8.32
C GLY A 35 11.74 19.71 8.31
N ASP A 36 12.80 20.41 8.69
CA ASP A 36 12.80 21.88 8.58
C ASP A 36 12.65 22.32 7.12
N ASN A 37 11.59 23.08 6.83
CA ASN A 37 11.23 23.57 5.50
C ASN A 37 10.94 22.49 4.45
N ILE A 38 10.65 21.25 4.85
CA ILE A 38 10.41 20.14 3.92
C ILE A 38 9.28 19.22 4.39
N MET A 39 8.45 18.77 3.45
CA MET A 39 7.50 17.68 3.61
C MET A 39 7.59 16.77 2.39
N LEU A 40 7.46 15.46 2.60
CA LEU A 40 7.48 14.43 1.57
C LEU A 40 6.08 13.86 1.39
N CYS A 41 5.64 13.64 0.15
CA CYS A 41 4.36 12.97 -0.16
C CYS A 41 4.50 12.02 -1.34
N GLY A 42 3.49 11.19 -1.57
CA GLY A 42 3.50 10.16 -2.61
C GLY A 42 4.59 9.12 -2.39
N ASP A 43 5.20 8.66 -3.48
CA ASP A 43 6.25 7.64 -3.45
C ASP A 43 7.48 8.09 -2.63
N ALA A 44 7.78 9.39 -2.61
CA ALA A 44 8.86 9.93 -1.80
C ALA A 44 8.64 9.75 -0.29
N ALA A 45 7.37 9.67 0.14
CA ALA A 45 6.98 9.34 1.51
C ALA A 45 6.61 7.87 1.71
N SER A 46 6.81 7.02 0.70
CA SER A 46 6.40 5.62 0.70
C SER A 46 4.90 5.43 1.01
N GLN A 47 4.07 6.32 0.44
CA GLN A 47 2.61 6.28 0.61
C GLN A 47 1.95 5.24 -0.32
N VAL A 48 2.71 4.39 -0.98
CA VAL A 48 2.19 3.27 -1.77
C VAL A 48 1.59 2.21 -0.86
N ASN A 49 0.37 1.76 -1.18
CA ASN A 49 -0.26 0.66 -0.46
C ASN A 49 0.60 -0.62 -0.61
N PRO A 50 1.18 -1.14 0.50
CA PRO A 50 2.10 -2.28 0.44
C PRO A 50 1.49 -3.54 -0.18
N LEU A 51 0.18 -3.75 0.02
CA LEU A 51 -0.50 -4.96 -0.41
C LEU A 51 -0.88 -4.93 -1.90
N THR A 52 -1.18 -3.76 -2.45
CA THR A 52 -1.68 -3.63 -3.82
C THR A 52 -0.68 -3.01 -4.79
N GLY A 53 0.37 -2.34 -4.30
CA GLY A 53 1.24 -1.48 -5.12
C GLY A 53 0.59 -0.16 -5.54
N GLY A 54 -0.65 0.11 -5.12
CA GLY A 54 -1.37 1.33 -5.51
C GLY A 54 -0.90 2.56 -4.74
N GLY A 55 -0.35 3.56 -5.44
CA GLY A 55 0.13 4.82 -4.85
C GLY A 55 -0.71 6.06 -5.15
N ILE A 56 -1.46 6.09 -6.25
CA ILE A 56 -2.08 7.33 -6.77
C ILE A 56 -3.01 8.00 -5.73
N THR A 57 -3.97 7.26 -5.19
CA THR A 57 -4.94 7.81 -4.22
C THR A 57 -4.27 8.27 -2.93
N ASN A 58 -3.34 7.47 -2.41
CA ASN A 58 -2.62 7.79 -1.18
C ASN A 58 -1.67 8.97 -1.36
N GLY A 59 -1.01 9.07 -2.51
CA GLY A 59 -0.17 10.21 -2.87
C GLY A 59 -0.96 11.50 -3.03
N MET A 60 -2.16 11.44 -3.64
CA MET A 60 -3.08 12.60 -3.68
C MET A 60 -3.52 13.02 -2.27
N LEU A 61 -3.83 12.06 -1.39
CA LEU A 61 -4.19 12.33 -0.01
C LEU A 61 -3.04 12.99 0.76
N GLY A 62 -1.83 12.43 0.65
CA GLY A 62 -0.63 13.01 1.27
C GLY A 62 -0.31 14.40 0.72
N GLY A 63 -0.39 14.59 -0.60
CA GLY A 63 -0.22 15.90 -1.23
C GLY A 63 -1.23 16.94 -0.74
N ARG A 64 -2.50 16.54 -0.55
CA ARG A 64 -3.53 17.40 0.02
C ARG A 64 -3.18 17.82 1.45
N PHE A 65 -2.88 16.89 2.34
CA PHE A 65 -2.52 17.24 3.73
C PHE A 65 -1.24 18.07 3.82
N ALA A 66 -0.24 17.77 2.99
CA ALA A 66 0.98 18.57 2.91
C ALA A 66 0.67 20.01 2.45
N GLY A 67 -0.22 20.18 1.47
CA GLY A 67 -0.65 21.51 1.01
C GLY A 67 -1.41 22.29 2.09
N GLU A 68 -2.35 21.64 2.79
CA GLU A 68 -3.10 22.23 3.90
C GLU A 68 -2.15 22.72 5.02
N VAL A 69 -1.20 21.88 5.44
CA VAL A 69 -0.22 22.24 6.48
C VAL A 69 0.78 23.29 6.01
N ALA A 70 1.16 23.29 4.71
CA ALA A 70 2.04 24.30 4.15
C ALA A 70 1.43 25.71 4.23
N VAL A 71 0.13 25.85 3.95
CA VAL A 71 -0.57 27.13 4.08
C VAL A 71 -0.54 27.61 5.52
N GLU A 72 -0.86 26.75 6.47
CA GLU A 72 -0.83 27.12 7.90
C GLU A 72 0.57 27.51 8.38
N ALA A 73 1.61 26.81 7.93
CA ALA A 73 3.00 27.10 8.27
C ALA A 73 3.43 28.49 7.77
N LEU A 74 3.02 28.83 6.55
CA LEU A 74 3.30 30.13 5.95
C LEU A 74 2.55 31.27 6.65
N GLU A 75 1.28 31.06 7.01
CA GLU A 75 0.49 32.04 7.76
C GLU A 75 1.02 32.26 9.18
N ALA A 76 1.53 31.22 9.83
CA ALA A 76 2.15 31.27 11.15
C ALA A 76 3.60 31.81 11.11
N GLY A 77 4.24 31.84 9.94
CA GLY A 77 5.65 32.17 9.79
C GLY A 77 6.59 31.13 10.40
N ASP A 78 6.16 29.86 10.50
CA ASP A 78 6.90 28.77 11.13
C ASP A 78 6.91 27.52 10.23
N CYS A 79 8.02 27.34 9.50
CA CYS A 79 8.28 26.17 8.67
C CYS A 79 9.23 25.17 9.36
N SER A 80 9.34 25.20 10.69
CA SER A 80 10.15 24.24 11.43
C SER A 80 9.53 22.84 11.41
N SER A 81 10.36 21.83 11.57
CA SER A 81 9.96 20.43 11.80
C SER A 81 8.94 20.30 12.94
N ASN A 82 9.05 21.13 13.99
CA ASN A 82 8.09 21.16 15.09
C ASN A 82 6.67 21.55 14.66
N PHE A 83 6.54 22.43 13.68
CA PHE A 83 5.26 22.79 13.08
C PHE A 83 4.82 21.73 12.06
N LEU A 84 5.72 21.38 11.13
CA LEU A 84 5.43 20.52 9.98
C LEU A 84 5.09 19.07 10.35
N LYS A 85 5.44 18.59 11.56
CA LYS A 85 4.97 17.29 12.07
C LYS A 85 3.45 17.13 12.07
N LYS A 86 2.71 18.24 12.02
CA LYS A 86 1.25 18.24 11.85
C LYS A 86 0.83 17.45 10.60
N TYR A 87 1.59 17.54 9.51
CA TYR A 87 1.30 16.83 8.27
C TYR A 87 1.35 15.32 8.46
N GLU A 88 2.44 14.80 9.02
CA GLU A 88 2.57 13.37 9.29
C GLU A 88 1.46 12.88 10.24
N LYS A 89 1.14 13.67 11.27
CA LYS A 89 0.03 13.35 12.18
C LYS A 89 -1.29 13.16 11.44
N LEU A 90 -1.67 14.09 10.56
CA LEU A 90 -2.91 14.00 9.77
C LEU A 90 -2.92 12.74 8.89
N TYR A 91 -1.80 12.46 8.21
CA TYR A 91 -1.70 11.28 7.36
C TYR A 91 -1.80 9.98 8.17
N LEU A 92 -1.13 9.90 9.32
CA LEU A 92 -1.16 8.72 10.19
C LEU A 92 -2.52 8.50 10.85
N GLU A 93 -3.25 9.57 11.18
CA GLU A 93 -4.63 9.50 11.68
C GLU A 93 -5.58 8.92 10.64
N GLU A 94 -5.40 9.26 9.36
CA GLU A 94 -6.26 8.78 8.26
C GLU A 94 -5.88 7.38 7.75
N MET A 95 -4.58 7.09 7.63
CA MET A 95 -4.08 5.91 6.90
C MET A 95 -3.08 5.05 7.67
N GLY A 96 -2.61 5.48 8.84
CA GLY A 96 -1.51 4.83 9.54
C GLY A 96 -1.80 3.36 9.90
N ALA A 97 -3.00 3.10 10.43
CA ALA A 97 -3.42 1.75 10.82
C ALA A 97 -3.56 0.83 9.60
N GLU A 98 -4.16 1.31 8.52
CA GLU A 98 -4.29 0.61 7.25
C GLU A 98 -2.93 0.25 6.67
N MET A 99 -2.01 1.22 6.58
CA MET A 99 -0.68 1.01 6.00
C MET A 99 0.11 -0.04 6.79
N GLN A 100 0.10 0.04 8.13
CA GLN A 100 0.75 -0.97 8.96
C GLN A 100 0.16 -2.37 8.79
N LYS A 101 -1.17 -2.47 8.71
CA LYS A 101 -1.88 -3.73 8.46
C LYS A 101 -1.48 -4.31 7.10
N TYR A 102 -1.45 -3.49 6.05
CA TYR A 102 -1.10 -3.93 4.70
C TYR A 102 0.38 -4.33 4.60
N THR A 103 1.30 -3.60 5.23
CA THR A 103 2.72 -3.99 5.30
C THR A 103 2.88 -5.39 5.87
N LYS A 104 2.27 -5.67 7.03
CA LYS A 104 2.43 -6.98 7.69
C LYS A 104 1.78 -8.13 6.91
N VAL A 105 0.64 -7.88 6.26
CA VAL A 105 0.02 -8.88 5.37
C VAL A 105 0.95 -9.18 4.19
N THR A 106 1.56 -8.15 3.61
CA THR A 106 2.53 -8.28 2.51
C THR A 106 3.77 -9.07 2.96
N GLU A 107 4.35 -8.72 4.11
CA GLU A 107 5.46 -9.45 4.71
C GLU A 107 5.12 -10.93 4.95
N TYR A 108 3.90 -11.24 5.38
CA TYR A 108 3.44 -12.61 5.55
C TYR A 108 3.33 -13.34 4.20
N LEU A 109 2.71 -12.72 3.19
CA LEU A 109 2.58 -13.30 1.85
C LEU A 109 3.94 -13.61 1.24
N TRP A 110 4.96 -12.78 1.46
CA TRP A 110 6.33 -13.05 1.03
C TRP A 110 6.99 -14.27 1.69
N THR A 111 6.43 -14.78 2.80
CA THR A 111 6.92 -16.01 3.44
C THR A 111 6.27 -17.29 2.90
N LEU A 112 5.30 -17.18 2.00
CA LEU A 112 4.54 -18.31 1.48
C LEU A 112 5.20 -18.88 0.22
N ASP A 113 5.04 -20.19 0.02
CA ASP A 113 5.38 -20.86 -1.23
C ASP A 113 4.22 -20.88 -2.22
N ASP A 114 4.47 -21.38 -3.43
CA ASP A 114 3.47 -21.45 -4.49
C ASP A 114 2.24 -22.29 -4.09
N ASP A 115 2.42 -23.36 -3.30
CA ASP A 115 1.32 -24.21 -2.85
C ASP A 115 0.39 -23.48 -1.89
N ASP A 116 0.96 -22.70 -0.97
CA ASP A 116 0.20 -21.84 -0.06
C ASP A 116 -0.51 -20.71 -0.81
N ILE A 117 0.15 -20.05 -1.76
CA ILE A 117 -0.48 -19.03 -2.62
C ILE A 117 -1.62 -19.63 -3.47
N ASN A 118 -1.43 -20.82 -4.03
CA ASN A 118 -2.46 -21.53 -4.78
C ASN A 118 -3.70 -21.83 -3.92
N LYS A 119 -3.53 -22.27 -2.67
CA LYS A 119 -4.65 -22.47 -1.74
C LYS A 119 -5.44 -21.19 -1.51
N ILE A 120 -4.75 -20.05 -1.34
CA ILE A 120 -5.40 -18.74 -1.21
C ILE A 120 -6.19 -18.40 -2.46
N ALA A 121 -5.59 -18.55 -3.64
CA ALA A 121 -6.23 -18.28 -4.93
C ALA A 121 -7.46 -19.17 -5.18
N HIS A 122 -7.42 -20.44 -4.80
CA HIS A 122 -8.58 -21.33 -4.89
C HIS A 122 -9.74 -20.89 -4.01
N LYS A 123 -9.48 -20.47 -2.76
CA LYS A 123 -10.54 -19.92 -1.90
C LYS A 123 -11.09 -18.60 -2.42
N PHE A 124 -10.27 -17.78 -3.07
CA PHE A 124 -10.75 -16.57 -3.75
C PHE A 124 -11.84 -16.86 -4.79
N LYS A 125 -11.73 -17.97 -5.53
CA LYS A 125 -12.72 -18.37 -6.55
C LYS A 125 -14.09 -18.74 -5.96
N GLU A 126 -14.11 -19.21 -4.72
CA GLU A 126 -15.33 -19.61 -4.02
C GLU A 126 -16.07 -18.42 -3.40
N MET A 127 -15.44 -17.24 -3.39
CA MET A 127 -15.99 -16.04 -2.77
C MET A 127 -16.65 -15.14 -3.81
N GLU A 128 -17.92 -14.81 -3.58
CA GLU A 128 -18.61 -13.78 -4.35
C GLU A 128 -18.32 -12.40 -3.74
N PHE A 129 -17.89 -11.46 -4.58
CA PHE A 129 -17.63 -10.09 -4.17
C PHE A 129 -18.50 -9.14 -4.99
N GLU A 130 -19.35 -8.36 -4.32
CA GLU A 130 -20.02 -7.21 -4.95
C GLU A 130 -19.02 -6.04 -5.14
N LYS A 131 -18.08 -5.92 -4.19
CA LYS A 131 -16.96 -4.99 -4.23
C LYS A 131 -15.73 -5.66 -3.63
N LEU A 132 -14.57 -5.46 -4.27
CA LEU A 132 -13.29 -5.94 -3.74
C LEU A 132 -12.51 -4.77 -3.14
N THR A 133 -12.34 -4.76 -1.81
CA THR A 133 -11.46 -3.81 -1.14
C THR A 133 -10.18 -4.48 -0.66
N THR A 134 -9.14 -3.70 -0.35
CA THR A 134 -7.90 -4.22 0.24
C THR A 134 -8.16 -4.96 1.57
N THR A 135 -9.13 -4.50 2.35
CA THR A 135 -9.53 -5.20 3.59
C THR A 135 -10.19 -6.55 3.30
N ASP A 136 -10.91 -6.69 2.19
CA ASP A 136 -11.50 -7.98 1.80
C ASP A 136 -10.42 -8.97 1.36
N ILE A 137 -9.37 -8.50 0.67
CA ILE A 137 -8.19 -9.33 0.36
C ILE A 137 -7.58 -9.89 1.66
N VAL A 138 -7.39 -9.04 2.67
CA VAL A 138 -6.85 -9.47 3.97
C VAL A 138 -7.74 -10.54 4.63
N LYS A 139 -9.07 -10.36 4.60
CA LYS A 139 -10.00 -11.38 5.14
C LYS A 139 -9.88 -12.71 4.40
N VAL A 140 -9.68 -12.68 3.09
CA VAL A 140 -9.54 -13.90 2.28
C VAL A 140 -8.26 -14.63 2.66
N VAL A 141 -7.13 -13.92 2.76
CA VAL A 141 -5.84 -14.49 3.22
C VAL A 141 -6.01 -15.19 4.57
N ILE A 142 -6.68 -14.54 5.52
CA ILE A 142 -6.93 -15.10 6.86
C ILE A 142 -7.82 -16.36 6.81
N LYS A 143 -8.89 -16.33 6.01
CA LYS A 143 -9.77 -17.49 5.81
C LYS A 143 -9.06 -18.63 5.09
N ALA A 144 -8.13 -18.32 4.20
CA ALA A 144 -7.38 -19.26 3.40
C ALA A 144 -6.34 -20.02 4.21
N ASP A 145 -5.52 -19.30 4.96
CA ASP A 145 -4.56 -19.88 5.90
C ASP A 145 -4.80 -19.33 7.31
N PRO A 146 -5.52 -20.06 8.17
CA PRO A 146 -5.72 -19.67 9.57
C PRO A 146 -4.41 -19.54 10.36
N LYS A 147 -3.29 -20.13 9.91
CA LYS A 147 -1.98 -19.93 10.54
C LYS A 147 -1.48 -18.49 10.38
N SER A 148 -1.98 -17.76 9.38
CA SER A 148 -1.70 -16.32 9.22
C SER A 148 -2.07 -15.53 10.47
N LEU A 149 -3.09 -15.95 11.24
CA LEU A 149 -3.49 -15.32 12.51
C LEU A 149 -2.39 -15.38 13.59
N LEU A 150 -1.50 -16.37 13.58
CA LEU A 150 -0.39 -16.42 14.54
C LEU A 150 0.65 -15.32 14.29
N LYS A 151 0.83 -14.94 13.01
CA LYS A 151 1.74 -13.86 12.59
C LYS A 151 1.04 -12.49 12.54
N LEU A 152 -0.24 -12.46 12.17
CA LEU A 152 -1.06 -11.24 11.97
C LEU A 152 -1.93 -10.86 13.17
N GLY A 153 -2.13 -11.75 14.15
CA GLY A 153 -3.11 -11.58 15.24
C GLY A 153 -2.86 -10.42 16.20
N ARG A 154 -1.64 -9.87 16.21
CA ARG A 154 -1.30 -8.64 16.96
C ARG A 154 -1.74 -7.34 16.27
N ILE A 155 -2.39 -7.42 15.10
CA ILE A 155 -2.76 -6.25 14.28
C ILE A 155 -4.25 -5.92 14.41
N PHE A 156 -5.07 -6.92 14.76
CA PHE A 156 -6.53 -6.80 14.89
C PHE A 156 -7.02 -6.64 16.33
N LEU A 157 -6.10 -6.51 17.28
CA LEU A 157 -6.31 -6.16 18.69
C LEU A 157 -5.82 -4.73 18.93
#